data_AF-A0A2E7AW71-F1
#
_entry.id   AF-A0A2E7AW71-F1
#
_cell.length_a   1.000
_cell.length_b   1.000
_cell.length_c   1.000
_cell.angle_alpha   90.00
_cell.angle_beta   90.00
_cell.angle_gamma   90.00
#
_symmetry.space_group_name_H-M   'P 1'
#
loop_
_entity.id
_entity.type
_entity.pdbx_description
1 polymer ?
#
loop_
_entity_poly.entity_id
_entity_poly.type
_entity_poly.pdbx_seq_one_letter_code
_entity_poly.pdbx_strand_id
1 'polypeptide(L)'
;MEPDPSFDEYTQKVVEASEPVLVDGTWTITKTVEDLAGAEAEDALVRLSSQRRSSRDERLSQTDHYGLSDVTMSAEMATYRQALRDVPQQEGFPQNVTWPIKPTE
;
A
#
# COMPACT_ATOMS: atom_id res chain seq x y z
N MET A 1 -16.29 -20.51 11.29
CA MET A 1 -15.50 -19.30 11.53
C MET A 1 -15.45 -18.59 10.20
N GLU A 2 -16.22 -17.51 10.07
CA GLU A 2 -16.28 -16.71 8.85
C GLU A 2 -14.89 -16.10 8.61
N PRO A 3 -14.37 -16.06 7.36
CA PRO A 3 -13.12 -15.40 7.10
C PRO A 3 -13.24 -13.92 7.48
N ASP A 4 -12.24 -13.40 8.19
CA ASP A 4 -12.21 -11.98 8.51
C ASP A 4 -12.26 -11.15 7.21
N PRO A 5 -13.00 -10.02 7.19
CA PRO A 5 -13.09 -9.18 6.01
C PRO A 5 -11.70 -8.66 5.63
N SER A 6 -11.41 -8.58 4.33
CA SER A 6 -10.17 -7.94 3.85
C SER A 6 -10.23 -6.44 4.17
N PHE A 7 -9.24 -5.93 4.90
CA PHE A 7 -9.12 -4.52 5.29
C PHE A 7 -7.68 -4.03 5.12
N ASP A 8 -7.50 -2.72 4.96
CA ASP A 8 -6.17 -2.10 5.01
C ASP A 8 -5.72 -1.98 6.47
N GLU A 9 -4.79 -2.85 6.90
CA GLU A 9 -4.28 -2.89 8.28
C GLU A 9 -3.63 -1.58 8.74
N TYR A 10 -3.28 -0.67 7.81
CA TYR A 10 -2.68 0.61 8.13
C TYR A 10 -3.73 1.66 8.37
N THR A 11 -4.82 1.71 7.61
CA THR A 11 -5.82 2.80 7.68
C THR A 11 -7.17 2.38 8.21
N GLN A 12 -7.39 1.08 8.45
CA GLN A 12 -8.68 0.53 8.84
C GLN A 12 -8.53 -0.40 10.05
N LYS A 13 -9.64 -0.57 10.77
CA LYS A 13 -9.75 -1.50 11.89
C LYS A 13 -10.99 -2.36 11.73
N VAL A 14 -10.91 -3.58 12.26
CA VAL A 14 -12.06 -4.47 12.36
C VAL A 14 -12.77 -4.20 13.69
N VAL A 15 -14.07 -3.95 13.62
CA VAL A 15 -14.94 -3.70 14.77
C VAL A 15 -16.01 -4.79 14.81
N GLU A 16 -16.27 -5.32 15.99
CA GLU A 16 -17.37 -6.27 16.18
C GLU A 16 -18.69 -5.49 16.25
N ALA A 17 -19.68 -5.92 15.49
CA ALA A 17 -21.01 -5.34 15.53
C ALA A 17 -21.59 -5.48 16.95
N SER A 18 -22.12 -4.38 17.48
CA SER A 18 -22.78 -4.36 18.79
C SER A 18 -24.07 -5.17 18.81
N GLU A 19 -24.67 -5.43 17.65
CA GLU A 19 -25.89 -6.20 17.48
C GLU A 19 -25.59 -7.52 16.75
N PRO A 20 -25.80 -8.68 17.40
CA PRO A 20 -25.68 -9.96 16.71
C PRO A 20 -26.81 -10.11 15.69
N VAL A 21 -26.55 -10.81 14.59
CA VAL A 21 -27.53 -11.16 13.56
C VAL A 21 -27.82 -12.65 13.60
N LEU A 22 -29.06 -13.03 13.30
CA LEU A 22 -29.45 -14.44 13.27
C LEU A 22 -29.15 -15.03 11.88
N VAL A 23 -28.13 -15.88 11.79
CA VAL A 23 -27.77 -16.61 10.56
C VAL A 23 -28.02 -18.09 10.81
N ASP A 24 -28.92 -18.70 10.03
CA ASP A 24 -29.28 -20.12 10.13
C ASP A 24 -29.66 -20.58 11.55
N GLY A 25 -30.39 -19.75 12.29
CA GLY A 25 -30.83 -20.05 13.65
C GLY A 25 -29.76 -19.92 14.74
N THR A 26 -28.58 -19.42 14.39
CA THR A 26 -27.47 -19.11 15.32
C THR A 26 -27.27 -17.60 15.39
N TRP A 27 -27.16 -17.05 16.61
CA TRP A 27 -26.78 -15.65 16.78
C TRP A 27 -25.29 -15.49 16.49
N THR A 28 -24.98 -14.66 15.50
CA THR A 28 -23.62 -14.41 15.01
C THR A 28 -23.29 -12.94 15.18
N ILE A 29 -22.20 -12.65 15.89
CA ILE A 29 -21.59 -11.31 15.90
C ILE A 29 -20.86 -11.16 14.57
N THR A 30 -21.26 -10.18 13.77
CA THR A 30 -20.56 -9.85 12.52
C THR A 30 -19.40 -8.91 12.80
N LYS A 31 -18.36 -8.99 11.96
CA LYS A 31 -17.21 -8.08 12.02
C LYS A 31 -17.30 -7.10 10.85
N THR A 32 -17.27 -5.81 11.13
CA THR A 32 -17.28 -4.74 10.14
C THR A 32 -15.90 -4.08 10.07
N VAL A 33 -15.56 -3.50 8.92
CA VAL A 33 -14.33 -2.72 8.74
C VAL A 33 -14.70 -1.25 8.83
N GLU A 34 -13.99 -0.51 9.67
CA GLU A 34 -14.14 0.94 9.83
C GLU A 34 -12.80 1.63 9.58
N ASP A 35 -12.83 2.81 8.95
CA ASP A 35 -11.64 3.64 8.80
C ASP A 35 -11.18 4.18 10.16
N LEU A 36 -9.86 4.27 10.35
CA LEU A 36 -9.29 4.97 11.50
C LEU A 36 -9.68 6.46 11.44
N ALA A 37 -9.88 7.08 12.59
CA ALA A 37 -10.29 8.48 12.69
C ALA A 37 -9.36 9.30 13.60
N GLY A 38 -9.29 10.61 13.36
CA GLY A 38 -8.50 11.53 14.18
C GLY A 38 -6.99 11.24 14.13
N ALA A 39 -6.32 11.36 15.29
CA ALA A 39 -4.86 11.19 15.38
C ALA A 39 -4.38 9.79 14.96
N GLU A 40 -5.19 8.74 15.16
CA GLU A 40 -4.86 7.38 14.72
C GLU A 40 -4.76 7.28 13.20
N ALA A 41 -5.62 8.01 12.48
CA ALA A 41 -5.59 8.09 11.03
C ALA A 41 -4.36 8.86 10.53
N GLU A 42 -3.96 9.94 11.21
CA GLU A 42 -2.77 10.70 10.85
C GLU A 42 -1.50 9.85 11.03
N ASP A 43 -1.36 9.17 12.16
CA ASP A 43 -0.26 8.24 12.45
C ASP A 43 -0.21 7.10 11.43
N ALA A 44 -1.37 6.54 11.09
CA ALA A 44 -1.53 5.54 10.05
C ALA A 44 -0.98 6.03 8.70
N LEU A 45 -1.34 7.24 8.28
CA LEU A 45 -0.87 7.84 7.03
C LEU A 45 0.65 8.07 7.05
N VAL A 46 1.21 8.47 8.19
CA VAL A 46 2.67 8.62 8.35
C VAL A 46 3.39 7.28 8.18
N ARG A 47 2.90 6.22 8.83
CA ARG A 47 3.45 4.86 8.70
C ARG A 47 3.33 4.35 7.25
N LEU A 48 2.16 4.51 6.64
CA LEU A 48 1.91 4.11 5.26
C LEU A 48 2.82 4.86 4.29
N SER A 49 2.99 6.18 4.46
CA SER A 49 3.89 6.98 3.62
C SER A 49 5.35 6.51 3.71
N SER A 50 5.79 6.13 4.91
CA SER A 50 7.13 5.62 5.16
C SER A 50 7.33 4.26 4.50
N GLN A 51 6.35 3.36 4.59
CA GLN A 51 6.36 2.07 3.90
C GLN A 51 6.42 2.23 2.38
N ARG A 52 5.61 3.13 1.81
CA ARG A 52 5.64 3.39 0.35
C ARG A 52 7.00 3.95 -0.09
N ARG A 53 7.62 4.85 0.68
CA ARG A 53 8.98 5.35 0.39
C ARG A 53 10.03 4.23 0.47
N SER A 54 9.95 3.34 1.46
CA SER A 54 10.84 2.18 1.55
C SER A 54 10.67 1.24 0.35
N SER A 55 9.43 0.97 -0.06
CA SER A 55 9.09 0.21 -1.28
C SER A 55 9.65 0.84 -2.56
N ARG A 56 9.64 2.17 -2.67
CA ARG A 56 10.28 2.90 -3.77
C ARG A 56 11.79 2.68 -3.74
N ASP A 57 12.41 2.85 -2.57
CA ASP A 57 13.87 2.76 -2.42
C ASP A 57 14.38 1.34 -2.74
N GLU A 58 13.62 0.32 -2.34
CA GLU A 58 13.91 -1.08 -2.71
C GLU A 58 13.81 -1.31 -4.23
N ARG A 59 12.80 -0.76 -4.91
CA ARG A 59 12.69 -0.86 -6.39
C ARG A 59 13.81 -0.10 -7.12
N LEU A 60 14.25 1.03 -6.56
CA LEU A 60 15.37 1.81 -7.09
C LEU A 60 16.71 1.08 -6.88
N SER A 61 16.91 0.45 -5.72
CA SER A 61 18.15 -0.30 -5.42
C SER A 61 18.31 -1.51 -6.34
N GLN A 62 17.21 -2.20 -6.66
CA GLN A 62 17.19 -3.29 -7.64
C GLN A 62 17.63 -2.88 -9.05
N THR A 63 17.63 -1.58 -9.37
CA THR A 63 18.03 -1.05 -10.68
C THR A 63 19.28 -0.17 -10.60
N ASP A 64 19.99 -0.19 -9.47
CA ASP A 64 21.13 0.71 -9.24
C ASP A 64 22.35 0.37 -10.11
N HIS A 65 22.50 -0.90 -10.48
CA HIS A 65 23.57 -1.37 -11.37
C HIS A 65 23.54 -0.75 -12.77
N TYR A 66 22.39 -0.24 -13.24
CA TYR A 66 22.30 0.53 -14.48
C TYR A 66 23.03 1.88 -14.43
N GLY A 67 23.44 2.35 -13.25
CA GLY A 67 24.27 3.53 -13.08
C GLY A 67 25.78 3.28 -13.23
N LEU A 68 26.21 2.03 -13.41
CA LEU A 68 27.62 1.68 -13.62
C LEU A 68 28.04 1.99 -15.05
N SER A 69 29.30 2.42 -15.24
CA SER A 69 29.85 2.76 -16.57
C SER A 69 29.83 1.61 -17.56
N ASP A 70 29.80 0.37 -17.06
CA ASP A 70 29.81 -0.85 -17.86
C ASP A 70 28.42 -1.23 -18.40
N VAL A 71 27.36 -0.55 -17.94
CA VAL A 71 25.97 -0.83 -18.33
C VAL A 71 25.39 0.39 -19.05
N THR A 72 24.87 0.19 -20.26
CA THR A 72 24.09 1.24 -20.93
C THR A 72 22.64 1.17 -20.44
N MET A 73 22.21 2.16 -19.67
CA MET A 73 20.82 2.27 -19.22
C MET A 73 19.88 2.56 -20.40
N SER A 74 18.88 1.70 -20.61
CA SER A 74 17.83 1.95 -21.59
C SER A 74 16.96 3.16 -21.22
N ALA A 75 16.33 3.78 -22.23
CA ALA A 75 15.37 4.86 -22.01
C ALA A 75 14.18 4.41 -21.17
N GLU A 76 13.77 3.14 -21.30
CA GLU A 76 12.69 2.54 -20.50
C GLU A 76 13.10 2.39 -19.04
N MET A 77 14.31 1.93 -18.74
CA MET A 77 14.83 1.90 -17.36
C MET A 77 14.98 3.30 -16.75
N ALA A 78 15.43 4.28 -17.53
CA ALA A 78 15.50 5.67 -17.08
C ALA A 78 14.10 6.20 -16.70
N THR A 79 13.11 5.95 -17.56
CA THR A 79 11.70 6.34 -17.35
C THR A 79 11.11 5.63 -16.13
N TYR A 80 11.33 4.32 -15.99
CA TYR A 80 10.91 3.53 -14.83
C TYR A 80 11.47 4.08 -13.52
N ARG A 81 12.78 4.36 -13.47
CA ARG A 81 13.44 4.93 -12.28
C ARG A 81 12.94 6.33 -11.97
N GLN A 82 12.60 7.13 -12.97
CA GLN A 82 11.99 8.45 -12.75
C GLN A 82 10.57 8.31 -12.18
N ALA A 83 9.74 7.47 -12.78
CA ALA A 83 8.39 7.21 -12.30
C ALA A 83 8.36 6.70 -10.84
N LEU A 84 9.35 5.88 -10.43
CA LEU A 84 9.51 5.49 -9.03
C LEU A 84 9.79 6.69 -8.11
N ARG A 85 10.65 7.63 -8.52
CA ARG A 85 10.96 8.83 -7.72
C ARG A 85 9.75 9.75 -7.58
N ASP A 86 8.88 9.75 -8.58
CA ASP A 86 7.67 10.58 -8.61
C ASP A 86 6.48 9.97 -7.85
N VAL A 87 6.59 8.72 -7.35
CA VAL A 87 5.55 8.05 -6.54
C VAL A 87 5.00 8.92 -5.40
N PRO A 88 5.81 9.61 -4.57
CA PRO A 88 5.29 10.47 -3.49
C PRO A 88 4.55 11.72 -3.98
N GLN A 89 4.59 12.03 -5.27
CA GLN A 89 3.90 13.14 -5.91
C GLN A 89 2.59 12.71 -6.59
N GLN A 90 2.28 11.41 -6.62
CA GLN A 90 1.04 10.91 -7.19
C GLN A 90 -0.17 11.38 -6.38
N GLU A 91 -1.25 11.67 -7.09
CA GLU A 91 -2.54 11.95 -6.47
C GLU A 91 -3.02 10.71 -5.69
N GLY A 92 -3.41 10.93 -4.43
CA GLY A 92 -3.84 9.84 -3.54
C GLY A 92 -2.71 9.17 -2.75
N PHE A 93 -1.45 9.55 -2.94
CA PHE A 93 -0.36 9.12 -2.06
C PHE A 93 -0.64 9.54 -0.60
N PRO A 94 -0.45 8.66 0.41
CA PRO A 94 0.14 7.31 0.33
C PRO A 94 -0.88 6.16 0.18
N GLN A 95 -2.17 6.46 0.15
CA GLN A 95 -3.26 5.48 0.18
C GLN A 95 -3.46 4.78 -1.17
N ASN A 96 -3.45 5.55 -2.26
CA ASN A 96 -3.58 5.04 -3.61
C ASN A 96 -2.30 5.33 -4.39
N VAL A 97 -1.51 4.28 -4.66
CA VAL A 97 -0.23 4.39 -5.36
C VAL A 97 -0.21 3.46 -6.56
N THR A 98 0.07 4.05 -7.73
CA THR A 98 0.31 3.30 -8.97
C THR A 98 1.80 3.09 -9.13
N TRP A 99 2.26 1.85 -8.98
CA TRP A 99 3.67 1.51 -9.18
C TRP A 99 3.97 1.31 -10.67
N PRO A 100 5.06 1.91 -11.20
CA PRO A 100 5.47 1.64 -12.57
C PRO A 100 5.87 0.17 -12.73
N ILE A 101 5.65 -0.38 -13.92
CA ILE A 101 6.04 -1.76 -14.26
C ILE A 101 7.52 -1.75 -14.62
N LYS A 102 8.29 -2.64 -13.99
CA LYS A 102 9.71 -2.81 -14.33
C LYS A 102 9.83 -3.29 -15.77
N PRO A 103 10.64 -2.65 -16.62
CA PRO A 103 10.87 -3.14 -17.97
C PRO A 103 11.57 -4.51 -17.93
N THR A 104 11.13 -5.40 -18.81
CA THR A 104 11.80 -6.67 -19.07
C THR A 104 12.86 -6.43 -20.15
N GLU A 105 14.12 -6.32 -19.74
CA GLU A 105 15.24 -6.37 -20.68
C GLU A 105 15.61 -7.82 -21.04
#